data_AF-A0AAW1U1D4-F1
#
_entry.id   AF-A0AAW1U1D4-F1
#
_cell.length_a   1.000
_cell.length_b   1.000
_cell.length_c   1.000
_cell.angle_alpha   90.00
_cell.angle_beta   90.00
_cell.angle_gamma   90.00
#
_symmetry.space_group_name_H-M   'P 1'
#
loop_
_entity.id
_entity.type
_entity.pdbx_description
1 polymer ?
#
loop_
_entity_poly.entity_id
_entity_poly.type
_entity_poly.pdbx_seq_one_letter_code
_entity_poly.pdbx_strand_id
1 'polypeptide(L)'
;MFENGIEQDTVDPRVHIELERLNTATDEINKLEVEVDEARNEFRQILCEGVQKTDVLRHKLGICIERAKPYYEARFSANEALKQSQVTAVKFEKANSSHRAAREMVFLAEQGLGGRTLDPAWQEMLNHATQRVNDAEKERTSIGAEHRLACLKHEAACVTVQTLQKELKRAISKSRIFSCTSFSYCTA
;
A
#
# COMPACT_ATOMS: atom_id res chain seq x y z
N MET A 1 55.48 -26.11 85.60
CA MET A 1 54.42 -26.82 84.85
C MET A 1 53.27 -25.84 84.69
N PHE A 2 52.78 -25.70 83.46
CA PHE A 2 51.71 -24.79 83.07
C PHE A 2 50.36 -25.37 83.49
N GLU A 3 49.51 -24.59 84.14
CA GLU A 3 48.07 -24.79 84.11
C GLU A 3 47.47 -23.50 83.51
N ASN A 4 47.22 -23.56 82.19
CA ASN A 4 46.39 -22.57 81.52
C ASN A 4 44.94 -22.83 81.99
N GLY A 5 44.43 -21.92 82.82
CA GLY A 5 43.00 -21.84 83.11
C GLY A 5 42.25 -21.63 81.79
N ILE A 6 41.51 -22.64 81.38
CA ILE A 6 40.48 -22.50 80.34
C ILE A 6 39.34 -21.77 81.04
N GLU A 7 39.40 -20.45 81.08
CA GLU A 7 38.18 -19.64 81.17
C GLU A 7 37.38 -19.97 79.90
N GLN A 8 36.36 -20.81 80.06
CA GLN A 8 35.28 -20.84 79.09
C GLN A 8 34.61 -19.48 79.20
N ASP A 9 35.01 -18.56 78.33
CA ASP A 9 34.37 -17.26 78.11
C ASP A 9 32.89 -17.50 77.80
N THR A 10 32.04 -17.47 78.83
CA THR A 10 30.59 -17.42 78.66
C THR A 10 30.27 -16.01 78.19
N VAL A 11 30.05 -15.87 76.89
CA VAL A 11 29.61 -14.61 76.27
C VAL A 11 28.42 -14.05 77.05
N ASP A 12 28.48 -12.77 77.45
CA ASP A 12 27.40 -12.09 78.18
C ASP A 12 26.06 -12.33 77.45
N PRO A 13 25.00 -12.78 78.15
CA PRO A 13 23.70 -13.09 77.54
C PRO A 13 23.13 -11.97 76.66
N ARG A 14 23.43 -10.69 76.96
CA ARG A 14 23.01 -9.55 76.12
C ARG A 14 23.76 -9.49 74.80
N VAL A 15 25.07 -9.77 74.84
CA VAL A 15 25.91 -9.86 73.64
C VAL A 15 25.48 -11.04 72.77
N HIS A 16 25.08 -12.16 73.39
CA HIS A 16 24.57 -13.33 72.68
C HIS A 16 23.28 -13.02 71.90
N ILE A 17 22.32 -12.34 72.51
CA ILE A 17 21.05 -11.95 71.85
C ILE A 17 21.31 -11.02 70.66
N GLU A 18 22.21 -10.05 70.79
CA GLU A 18 22.52 -9.14 69.68
C GLU A 18 23.28 -9.83 68.55
N LEU A 19 24.13 -10.82 68.85
CA LEU A 19 24.77 -11.65 67.83
C LEU A 19 23.76 -12.54 67.09
N GLU A 20 22.76 -13.11 67.78
CA GLU A 20 21.66 -13.84 67.12
C GLU A 20 20.83 -12.93 66.21
N ARG A 21 20.54 -11.70 66.64
CA ARG A 21 19.87 -10.69 65.81
C ARG A 21 20.68 -10.33 64.57
N LEU A 22 22.00 -10.15 64.72
CA LEU A 22 22.90 -9.81 63.63
C LEU A 22 23.03 -10.96 62.63
N ASN A 23 23.13 -12.20 63.10
CA ASN A 23 23.10 -13.39 62.23
C ASN A 23 21.77 -13.50 61.49
N THR A 24 20.64 -13.33 62.18
CA THR A 24 19.30 -13.35 61.55
C THR A 24 19.16 -12.28 60.47
N ALA A 25 19.61 -11.05 60.75
CA ALA A 25 19.58 -9.97 59.76
C ALA A 25 20.51 -10.25 58.57
N THR A 26 21.67 -10.88 58.82
CA THR A 26 22.60 -11.29 57.75
C THR A 26 21.98 -12.35 56.85
N ASP A 27 21.29 -13.35 57.42
CA ASP A 27 20.57 -14.37 56.66
C ASP A 27 19.42 -13.77 55.84
N GLU A 28 18.68 -12.80 56.40
CA GLU A 28 17.66 -12.05 55.67
C GLU A 28 18.23 -11.24 54.50
N ILE A 29 19.37 -10.55 54.70
CA ILE A 29 20.05 -9.82 53.63
C ILE A 29 20.44 -10.78 52.51
N ASN A 30 21.11 -11.89 52.84
CA ASN A 30 21.53 -12.88 51.85
C ASN A 30 20.34 -13.44 51.07
N LYS A 31 19.21 -13.71 51.75
CA LYS A 31 17.98 -14.18 51.11
C LYS A 31 17.42 -13.13 50.14
N LEU A 32 17.32 -11.87 50.57
CA LEU A 32 16.81 -10.78 49.74
C LEU A 32 17.73 -10.51 48.54
N GLU A 33 19.04 -10.64 48.69
CA GLU A 33 20.00 -10.52 47.59
C GLU A 33 19.74 -11.59 46.51
N VAL A 34 19.54 -12.84 46.92
CA VAL A 34 19.18 -13.94 46.01
C VAL A 34 17.85 -13.65 45.30
N GLU A 35 16.81 -13.26 46.04
CA GLU A 35 15.49 -12.95 45.46
C GLU A 35 15.56 -11.77 44.45
N VAL A 36 16.36 -10.74 44.73
CA VAL A 36 16.56 -9.60 43.83
C VAL A 36 17.27 -10.04 42.55
N ASP A 37 18.29 -10.88 42.66
CA ASP A 37 19.02 -11.37 41.49
C ASP A 37 18.17 -12.32 40.63
N GLU A 38 17.36 -13.16 41.26
CA GLU A 38 16.35 -13.99 40.59
C GLU A 38 15.32 -13.11 39.84
N ALA A 39 14.71 -12.13 40.51
CA ALA A 39 13.73 -11.23 39.91
C ALA A 39 14.32 -10.40 38.75
N ARG A 40 15.58 -9.93 38.89
CA ARG A 40 16.29 -9.24 37.81
C ARG A 40 16.55 -10.17 36.64
N ASN A 41 16.89 -11.43 36.89
CA ASN A 41 17.12 -12.40 35.84
C ASN A 41 15.84 -12.73 35.08
N GLU A 42 14.74 -12.95 35.79
CA GLU A 42 13.41 -13.17 35.21
C GLU A 42 12.98 -11.96 34.36
N PHE A 43 13.14 -10.74 34.87
CA PHE A 43 12.83 -9.52 34.13
C PHE A 43 13.64 -9.40 32.84
N ARG A 44 14.96 -9.67 32.89
CA ARG A 44 15.81 -9.67 31.68
C ARG A 44 15.34 -10.73 30.68
N GLN A 45 14.98 -11.92 31.13
CA GLN A 45 14.47 -12.97 30.27
C GLN A 45 13.17 -12.54 29.58
N ILE A 46 12.20 -12.01 30.32
CA ILE A 46 10.93 -11.52 29.77
C ILE A 46 11.16 -10.42 28.74
N LEU A 47 12.04 -9.46 29.03
CA LEU A 47 12.40 -8.40 28.09
C LEU A 47 13.00 -8.97 26.80
N CYS A 48 14.00 -9.85 26.92
CA CYS A 48 14.62 -10.48 25.76
C CYS A 48 13.60 -11.25 24.91
N GLU A 49 12.72 -12.04 25.55
CA GLU A 49 11.64 -12.74 24.85
C GLU A 49 10.66 -11.77 24.16
N GLY A 50 10.32 -10.67 24.81
CA GLY A 50 9.43 -9.63 24.25
C GLY A 50 10.03 -8.96 23.02
N VAL A 51 11.31 -8.60 23.07
CA VAL A 51 12.05 -8.03 21.94
C VAL A 51 12.11 -9.04 20.78
N GLN A 52 12.49 -10.29 21.05
CA GLN A 52 12.57 -11.33 20.02
C GLN A 52 11.22 -11.60 19.35
N LYS A 53 10.13 -11.70 20.12
CA LYS A 53 8.76 -11.88 19.58
C LYS A 53 8.38 -10.70 18.69
N THR A 54 8.71 -9.48 19.10
CA THR A 54 8.44 -8.26 18.33
C THR A 54 9.21 -8.26 17.01
N ASP A 55 10.49 -8.59 17.03
CA ASP A 55 11.31 -8.64 15.80
C ASP A 55 10.83 -9.71 14.82
N VAL A 56 10.44 -10.88 15.31
CA VAL A 56 9.85 -11.94 14.47
C VAL A 56 8.56 -11.45 13.80
N LEU A 57 7.69 -10.76 14.52
CA LEU A 57 6.45 -10.20 13.97
C LEU A 57 6.76 -9.10 12.94
N ARG A 58 7.68 -8.18 13.24
CA ARG A 58 8.15 -7.14 12.32
C ARG A 58 8.65 -7.74 11.01
N HIS A 59 9.50 -8.76 11.08
CA HIS A 59 10.04 -9.42 9.89
C HIS A 59 8.96 -10.12 9.06
N LYS A 60 8.07 -10.88 9.72
CA LYS A 60 6.93 -11.55 9.05
C LYS A 60 6.01 -10.55 8.35
N LEU A 61 5.78 -9.39 8.95
CA LEU A 61 4.97 -8.32 8.37
C LEU A 61 5.67 -7.68 7.18
N GLY A 62 6.98 -7.39 7.28
CA GLY A 62 7.79 -6.89 6.17
C GLY A 62 7.72 -7.81 4.93
N ILE A 63 7.83 -9.12 5.13
CA ILE A 63 7.68 -10.11 4.04
C ILE A 63 6.28 -10.03 3.40
N CYS A 64 5.22 -9.83 4.18
CA CYS A 64 3.86 -9.73 3.63
C CYS A 64 3.68 -8.48 2.78
N ILE A 65 4.32 -7.36 3.15
CA ILE A 65 4.29 -6.10 2.40
C ILE A 65 5.01 -6.28 1.06
N GLU A 66 6.23 -6.80 1.07
CA GLU A 66 7.00 -7.05 -0.16
C GLU A 66 6.27 -8.01 -1.10
N ARG A 67 5.63 -9.06 -0.55
CA ARG A 67 4.82 -9.99 -1.36
C ARG A 67 3.55 -9.36 -1.93
N ALA A 68 3.00 -8.33 -1.30
CA ALA A 68 1.81 -7.63 -1.79
C ALA A 68 2.13 -6.52 -2.80
N LYS A 69 3.38 -6.05 -2.85
CA LYS A 69 3.86 -5.00 -3.77
C LYS A 69 3.41 -5.16 -5.23
N PRO A 70 3.58 -6.32 -5.91
CA PRO A 70 3.20 -6.47 -7.31
C PRO A 70 1.69 -6.25 -7.55
N TYR A 71 0.83 -6.59 -6.57
CA TYR A 71 -0.60 -6.31 -6.67
C TYR A 71 -0.90 -4.80 -6.67
N TYR A 72 -0.21 -4.03 -5.82
CA TYR A 72 -0.42 -2.58 -5.75
C TYR A 72 0.16 -1.87 -6.98
N GLU A 73 1.31 -2.32 -7.48
CA GLU A 73 1.88 -1.84 -8.73
C GLU A 73 0.94 -2.11 -9.91
N ALA A 74 0.42 -3.34 -10.04
CA ALA A 74 -0.56 -3.68 -11.08
C ALA A 74 -1.83 -2.83 -10.96
N ARG A 75 -2.31 -2.56 -9.74
CA ARG A 75 -3.46 -1.66 -9.52
C ARG A 75 -3.17 -0.23 -9.93
N PHE A 76 -1.97 0.26 -9.66
CA PHE A 76 -1.55 1.58 -10.10
C PHE A 76 -1.53 1.65 -11.63
N SER A 77 -0.89 0.68 -12.30
CA SER A 77 -0.86 0.62 -13.77
C SER A 77 -2.26 0.47 -14.39
N ALA A 78 -3.15 -0.31 -13.79
CA ALA A 78 -4.54 -0.43 -14.26
C ALA A 78 -5.31 0.90 -14.17
N ASN A 79 -5.04 1.69 -13.12
CA ASN A 79 -5.62 3.02 -12.94
C ASN A 79 -5.06 4.05 -13.95
N GLU A 80 -3.77 3.98 -14.26
CA GLU A 80 -3.19 4.79 -15.33
C GLU A 80 -3.76 4.44 -16.70
N ALA A 81 -3.88 3.14 -17.00
CA ALA A 81 -4.50 2.67 -18.24
C ALA A 81 -5.97 3.11 -18.34
N LEU A 82 -6.72 3.10 -17.23
CA LEU A 82 -8.08 3.63 -17.17
C LEU A 82 -8.13 5.12 -17.53
N LYS A 83 -7.28 5.94 -16.90
CA LYS A 83 -7.19 7.38 -17.19
C LYS A 83 -6.88 7.63 -18.66
N GLN A 84 -5.93 6.89 -19.24
CA GLN A 84 -5.60 7.01 -20.65
C GLN A 84 -6.77 6.62 -21.54
N SER A 85 -7.48 5.53 -21.22
CA SER A 85 -8.70 5.11 -21.92
C SER A 85 -9.76 6.21 -21.88
N GLN A 86 -10.00 6.83 -20.73
CA GLN A 86 -10.96 7.93 -20.58
C GLN A 86 -10.57 9.15 -21.41
N VAL A 87 -9.29 9.54 -21.40
CA VAL A 87 -8.80 10.66 -22.23
C VAL A 87 -9.03 10.36 -23.71
N THR A 88 -8.70 9.16 -24.18
CA THR A 88 -8.94 8.77 -25.57
C THR A 88 -10.43 8.64 -25.91
N ALA A 89 -11.29 8.29 -24.93
CA ALA A 89 -12.74 8.21 -25.11
C ALA A 89 -13.33 9.58 -25.40
N VAL A 90 -12.96 10.59 -24.59
CA VAL A 90 -13.41 11.98 -24.80
C VAL A 90 -12.94 12.51 -26.16
N LYS A 91 -11.72 12.18 -26.59
CA LYS A 91 -11.23 12.52 -27.94
C LYS A 91 -12.06 11.86 -29.02
N PHE A 92 -12.41 10.59 -28.86
CA PHE A 92 -13.23 9.86 -29.82
C PHE A 92 -14.64 10.43 -29.91
N GLU A 93 -15.26 10.78 -28.79
CA GLU A 93 -16.56 11.47 -28.74
C GLU A 93 -16.52 12.80 -29.48
N LYS A 94 -15.47 13.61 -29.27
CA LYS A 94 -15.27 14.87 -30.00
C LYS A 94 -15.13 14.63 -31.50
N ALA A 95 -14.37 13.62 -31.93
CA ALA A 95 -14.21 13.28 -33.34
C ALA A 95 -15.53 12.80 -33.97
N ASN A 96 -16.32 11.99 -33.26
CA ASN A 96 -17.66 11.58 -33.69
C ASN A 96 -18.59 12.79 -33.85
N SER A 97 -18.57 13.74 -32.91
CA SER A 97 -19.36 14.97 -33.00
C SER A 97 -18.95 15.83 -34.20
N SER A 98 -17.65 15.99 -34.43
CA SER A 98 -17.12 16.73 -35.59
C SER A 98 -17.52 16.08 -36.91
N HIS A 99 -17.40 14.76 -37.02
CA HIS A 99 -17.84 14.01 -38.21
C HIS A 99 -19.34 14.16 -38.45
N ARG A 100 -20.17 14.08 -37.40
CA ARG A 100 -21.62 14.31 -37.50
C ARG A 100 -21.94 15.72 -38.02
N ALA A 101 -21.27 16.75 -37.49
CA ALA A 101 -21.45 18.12 -37.95
C ALA A 101 -21.00 18.30 -39.42
N ALA A 102 -19.89 17.68 -39.83
CA ALA A 102 -19.45 17.70 -41.22
C ALA A 102 -20.47 17.05 -42.16
N ARG A 103 -21.06 15.92 -41.76
CA ARG A 103 -22.11 15.26 -42.55
C ARG A 103 -23.37 16.10 -42.68
N GLU A 104 -23.75 16.80 -41.61
CA GLU A 104 -24.89 17.72 -41.63
C GLU A 104 -24.65 18.89 -42.58
N MET A 105 -23.42 19.42 -42.64
CA MET A 105 -23.04 20.45 -43.61
C MET A 105 -23.19 19.99 -45.08
N VAL A 106 -22.81 18.74 -45.39
CA VAL A 106 -23.03 18.17 -46.74
C VAL A 106 -24.52 18.04 -47.02
N PHE A 107 -25.30 17.51 -46.08
CA PHE A 107 -26.74 17.36 -46.24
C PHE A 107 -27.46 18.70 -46.49
N LEU A 108 -27.09 19.75 -45.75
CA LEU A 108 -27.64 21.10 -45.97
C LEU A 108 -27.21 21.68 -47.32
N ALA A 109 -25.97 21.46 -47.74
CA ALA A 109 -25.48 21.84 -49.07
C ALA A 109 -26.22 21.11 -50.20
N GLU A 110 -26.59 19.84 -50.01
CA GLU A 110 -27.38 19.08 -50.99
C GLU A 110 -28.84 19.58 -51.06
N GLN A 111 -29.47 19.88 -49.92
CA GLN A 111 -30.82 20.45 -49.89
C GLN A 111 -30.88 21.84 -50.55
N GLY A 112 -29.87 22.68 -50.32
CA GLY A 112 -29.80 24.03 -50.90
C GLY A 112 -29.75 24.04 -52.43
N LEU A 113 -29.29 22.95 -53.05
CA LEU A 113 -29.25 22.82 -54.51
C LEU A 113 -30.66 22.74 -55.11
N GLY A 114 -31.64 22.15 -54.40
CA GLY A 114 -33.07 22.28 -54.70
C GLY A 114 -33.50 22.08 -56.17
N GLY A 115 -32.79 21.26 -56.95
CA GLY A 115 -33.04 21.05 -58.39
C GLY A 115 -32.53 22.14 -59.34
N ARG A 116 -31.69 23.08 -58.86
CA ARG A 116 -31.02 24.11 -59.67
C ARG A 116 -29.86 23.52 -60.47
N THR A 117 -29.49 24.15 -61.57
CA THR A 117 -28.29 23.78 -62.35
C THR A 117 -27.04 23.96 -61.50
N LEU A 118 -26.18 22.94 -61.47
CA LEU A 118 -24.89 22.98 -60.79
C LEU A 118 -23.99 24.02 -61.47
N ASP A 119 -23.81 25.17 -60.82
CA ASP A 119 -22.82 26.15 -61.25
C ASP A 119 -21.43 25.81 -60.66
N PRO A 120 -20.33 26.34 -61.23
CA PRO A 120 -18.99 26.00 -60.81
C PRO A 120 -18.70 26.31 -59.32
N ALA A 121 -19.29 27.39 -58.78
CA ALA A 121 -19.11 27.79 -57.38
C ALA A 121 -19.78 26.81 -56.41
N TRP A 122 -20.98 26.31 -56.75
CA TRP A 122 -21.66 25.31 -55.93
C TRP A 122 -20.96 23.95 -55.98
N GLN A 123 -20.42 23.58 -57.14
CA GLN A 123 -19.62 22.36 -57.28
C GLN A 123 -18.39 22.40 -56.36
N GLU A 124 -17.69 23.54 -56.31
CA GLU A 124 -16.53 23.73 -55.43
C GLU A 124 -16.93 23.67 -53.95
N MET A 125 -18.07 24.25 -53.56
CA MET A 125 -18.59 24.16 -52.20
C MET A 125 -18.90 22.71 -51.79
N LEU A 126 -19.55 21.92 -52.66
CA LEU A 126 -19.87 20.52 -52.39
C LEU A 126 -18.61 19.66 -52.29
N ASN A 127 -17.62 19.91 -53.15
CA ASN A 127 -16.31 19.27 -53.07
C ASN A 127 -15.62 19.56 -51.74
N HIS A 128 -15.63 20.82 -51.29
CA HIS A 128 -15.08 21.19 -49.98
C HIS A 128 -15.82 20.53 -48.81
N ALA A 129 -17.16 20.50 -48.85
CA ALA A 129 -17.96 19.86 -47.82
C ALA A 129 -17.69 18.34 -47.76
N THR A 130 -17.59 17.69 -48.92
CA THR A 130 -17.26 16.26 -49.06
C THR A 130 -15.86 15.95 -48.55
N GLN A 131 -14.87 16.77 -48.92
CA GLN A 131 -13.50 16.62 -48.42
C GLN A 131 -13.45 16.71 -46.90
N ARG A 132 -14.18 17.65 -46.29
CA ARG A 132 -14.26 17.79 -44.83
C ARG A 132 -14.88 16.58 -44.14
N VAL A 133 -15.89 15.93 -44.74
CA VAL A 133 -16.45 14.68 -44.20
C VAL A 133 -15.42 13.55 -44.25
N ASN A 134 -14.69 13.44 -45.36
CA ASN A 134 -13.63 12.43 -45.52
C ASN A 134 -12.50 12.63 -44.49
N ASP A 135 -12.05 13.87 -44.29
CA ASP A 135 -11.01 14.20 -43.31
C ASP A 135 -11.48 13.89 -41.88
N ALA A 136 -12.71 14.27 -41.53
CA ALA A 136 -13.29 13.98 -40.23
C ALA A 136 -13.49 12.47 -40.01
N GLU A 137 -13.86 11.69 -41.03
CA GLU A 137 -13.98 10.23 -40.91
C GLU A 137 -12.62 9.56 -40.73
N LYS A 138 -11.58 10.05 -41.42
CA LYS A 138 -10.21 9.57 -41.24
C LYS A 138 -9.70 9.82 -39.82
N GLU A 139 -9.92 11.02 -39.28
CA GLU A 139 -9.58 11.36 -37.90
C GLU A 139 -10.36 10.49 -36.90
N ARG A 140 -11.68 10.34 -37.09
CA ARG A 140 -12.55 9.49 -36.27
C ARG A 140 -12.08 8.04 -36.25
N THR A 141 -11.69 7.50 -37.39
CA THR A 141 -11.17 6.13 -37.52
C THR A 141 -9.84 5.97 -36.78
N SER A 142 -8.91 6.92 -36.94
CA SER A 142 -7.61 6.91 -36.24
C SER A 142 -7.80 6.94 -34.72
N ILE A 143 -8.59 7.90 -34.22
CA ILE A 143 -8.84 8.05 -32.77
C ILE A 143 -9.64 6.85 -32.24
N GLY A 144 -10.55 6.28 -33.03
CA GLY A 144 -11.29 5.07 -32.67
C GLY A 144 -10.36 3.86 -32.47
N ALA A 145 -9.34 3.71 -33.31
CA ALA A 145 -8.33 2.67 -33.15
C ALA A 145 -7.48 2.88 -31.87
N GLU A 146 -7.08 4.13 -31.59
CA GLU A 146 -6.35 4.48 -30.36
C GLU A 146 -7.17 4.21 -29.10
N HIS A 147 -8.44 4.62 -29.07
CA HIS A 147 -9.35 4.37 -27.97
C HIS A 147 -9.51 2.86 -27.72
N ARG A 148 -9.75 2.09 -28.79
CA ARG A 148 -9.87 0.63 -28.68
C ARG A 148 -8.60 0.00 -28.09
N LEU A 149 -7.42 0.43 -28.55
CA LEU A 149 -6.15 -0.05 -28.00
C LEU A 149 -5.99 0.32 -26.52
N ALA A 150 -6.39 1.53 -26.11
CA ALA A 150 -6.35 1.96 -24.73
C ALA A 150 -7.29 1.12 -23.84
N CYS A 151 -8.50 0.80 -24.31
CA CYS A 151 -9.41 -0.10 -23.62
C CYS A 151 -8.82 -1.50 -23.43
N LEU A 152 -8.23 -2.08 -24.48
CA LEU A 152 -7.60 -3.41 -24.41
C LEU A 152 -6.45 -3.44 -23.39
N LYS A 153 -5.64 -2.38 -23.34
CA LYS A 153 -4.58 -2.25 -22.32
C LYS A 153 -5.15 -2.18 -20.90
N HIS A 154 -6.22 -1.42 -20.71
CA HIS A 154 -6.89 -1.33 -19.41
C HIS A 154 -7.49 -2.68 -18.98
N GLU A 155 -8.16 -3.38 -19.90
CA GLU A 155 -8.73 -4.70 -19.65
C GLU A 155 -7.65 -5.73 -19.27
N ALA A 156 -6.54 -5.78 -20.02
CA ALA A 156 -5.41 -6.63 -19.70
C ALA A 156 -4.82 -6.32 -18.31
N ALA A 157 -4.65 -5.04 -17.96
CA ALA A 157 -4.19 -4.63 -16.63
C ALA A 157 -5.18 -5.04 -15.52
N CYS A 158 -6.49 -4.93 -15.76
CA CYS A 158 -7.52 -5.39 -14.84
C CYS A 158 -7.48 -6.91 -14.61
N VAL A 159 -7.25 -7.71 -15.65
CA VAL A 159 -7.08 -9.17 -15.53
C VAL A 159 -5.86 -9.50 -14.67
N THR A 160 -4.74 -8.81 -14.86
CA THR A 160 -3.53 -8.96 -14.03
C THR A 160 -3.82 -8.63 -12.57
N VAL A 161 -4.52 -7.52 -12.29
CA VAL A 161 -4.94 -7.15 -10.93
C VAL A 161 -5.81 -8.24 -10.29
N GLN A 162 -6.80 -8.76 -11.02
CA GLN A 162 -7.68 -9.82 -10.52
C GLN A 162 -6.92 -11.12 -10.24
N THR A 163 -5.95 -11.46 -11.08
CA THR A 163 -5.10 -12.65 -10.92
C THR A 163 -4.25 -12.51 -9.66
N LEU A 164 -3.52 -11.40 -9.52
CA LEU A 164 -2.70 -11.12 -8.34
C LEU A 164 -3.54 -11.01 -7.06
N GLN A 165 -4.77 -10.48 -7.15
CA GLN A 165 -5.68 -10.42 -6.00
C GLN A 165 -6.07 -11.81 -5.50
N LYS A 166 -6.27 -12.78 -6.41
CA LYS A 166 -6.58 -14.16 -6.06
C LYS A 166 -5.37 -14.86 -5.46
N GLU A 167 -4.20 -14.72 -6.08
CA GLU A 167 -2.95 -15.37 -5.67
C GLU A 167 -2.41 -14.82 -4.33
N LEU A 168 -2.49 -13.51 -4.11
CA LEU A 168 -1.85 -12.83 -2.99
C LEU A 168 -2.82 -12.42 -1.87
N LYS A 169 -4.05 -12.99 -1.84
CA LYS A 169 -5.13 -12.61 -0.91
C LYS A 169 -4.66 -12.45 0.54
N ARG A 170 -3.90 -13.41 1.07
CA ARG A 170 -3.39 -13.38 2.46
C ARG A 170 -2.36 -12.28 2.69
N ALA A 171 -1.44 -12.08 1.75
CA ALA A 171 -0.42 -11.04 1.84
C ALA A 171 -1.06 -9.64 1.80
N ILE A 172 -2.00 -9.44 0.87
CA ILE A 172 -2.78 -8.19 0.74
C ILE A 172 -3.60 -7.90 2.01
N SER A 173 -4.29 -8.89 2.57
CA SER A 173 -5.07 -8.68 3.80
C SER A 173 -4.18 -8.24 4.97
N LYS A 174 -3.00 -8.84 5.12
CA LYS A 174 -2.04 -8.49 6.18
C LYS A 174 -1.36 -7.15 5.95
N SER A 175 -1.02 -6.80 4.71
CA SER A 175 -0.40 -5.51 4.38
C SER A 175 -1.36 -4.34 4.56
N ARG A 176 -2.66 -4.51 4.29
CA ARG A 176 -3.69 -3.45 4.42
C ARG A 176 -3.88 -2.94 5.85
N ILE A 177 -3.87 -3.85 6.83
CA ILE A 177 -4.00 -3.49 8.25
C ILE A 177 -2.83 -2.58 8.65
N PHE A 178 -1.63 -2.91 8.18
CA PHE A 178 -0.42 -2.17 8.50
C PHE A 178 -0.32 -0.81 7.79
N SER A 179 -0.63 -0.73 6.49
CA SER A 179 -0.54 0.54 5.74
C SER A 179 -1.50 1.60 6.26
N CYS A 180 -2.62 1.20 6.88
CA CYS A 180 -3.57 2.13 7.49
C CYS A 180 -3.10 2.61 8.87
N THR A 181 -2.44 1.74 9.65
CA THR A 181 -1.87 2.13 10.95
C THR A 181 -0.62 3.00 10.81
N SER A 182 0.27 2.73 9.86
CA SER A 182 1.48 3.55 9.68
C SER A 182 1.17 4.97 9.16
N PHE A 183 0.07 5.16 8.42
CA PHE A 183 -0.38 6.50 8.04
C PHE A 183 -0.94 7.31 9.22
N SER A 184 -1.53 6.65 10.24
CA SER A 184 -2.02 7.33 11.45
C SER A 184 -0.94 7.70 12.46
N TYR A 185 0.21 7.02 12.48
CA TYR A 185 1.32 7.34 13.39
C TYR A 185 2.39 8.27 12.79
N CYS A 186 2.34 8.55 11.48
CA CYS A 186 3.22 9.55 10.83
C CYS A 186 2.58 10.95 10.70
N THR A 187 1.33 11.13 11.13
CA THR A 187 0.61 12.41 11.09
C THR A 187 0.13 12.88 12.47
N ALA A 188 0.79 12.44 13.55
CA ALA A 188 0.57 12.93 14.91
C ALA A 188 1.89 13.39 15.52
#